data_AF-A0A957J408-F1
#
_entry.id   AF-A0A957J408-F1
#
_cell.length_a   1.000
_cell.length_b   1.000
_cell.length_c   1.000
_cell.angle_alpha   90.00
_cell.angle_beta   90.00
_cell.angle_gamma   90.00
#
_symmetry.space_group_name_H-M   'P 1'
#
loop_
_entity.id
_entity.type
_entity.pdbx_description
1 polymer ?
#
loop_
_entity_poly.entity_id
_entity_poly.type
_entity_poly.pdbx_seq_one_letter_code
_entity_poly.pdbx_strand_id
1 'polypeptide(L)'
;PVLLCAFMRAHQHETTLYREGSLLPIPSVADWEVLLRRPELFSVVGVRVSGPRQSILTRLSQSLGVETAVLPIVRDLIRRVRTLPDFAWRTQQVTAHTHALRQALDTAHSPERLLFHDLPTALGLSPFANNQTTEPKQIELFFERLNASLQELAQALPNAIDIARDHLLTACDFTTGEKGWEAFRREAAVLLPYINQPNLLPLLKRAAETEQSEMALESVLAYIANRPPRNWSDSEVQRFPDQAEQLGKLYKDERRGYDPMAGLSPIQRKEGQKLAIRLQQYVSREVDADLAVKLAALRTVLKELDQQPAANGRHADNVAQPLNNTTKDQKGE
;
A
#
# COMPACT_ATOMS: atom_id res chain seq x y z
N PRO A 1 -4.09 21.39 57.38
CA PRO A 1 -3.00 21.44 56.38
C PRO A 1 -2.24 20.13 56.19
N VAL A 2 -1.64 19.53 57.23
CA VAL A 2 -0.82 18.29 57.06
C VAL A 2 -1.62 17.13 56.43
N LEU A 3 -2.84 16.87 56.91
CA LEU A 3 -3.72 15.84 56.33
C LEU A 3 -4.15 16.18 54.89
N LEU A 4 -4.38 17.47 54.59
CA LEU A 4 -4.70 17.92 53.24
C LEU A 4 -3.52 17.71 52.28
N CYS A 5 -2.30 18.04 52.71
CA CYS A 5 -1.09 17.79 51.93
C CYS A 5 -0.87 16.29 51.71
N ALA A 6 -1.07 15.47 52.74
CA ALA A 6 -0.98 14.01 52.62
C ALA A 6 -2.02 13.45 51.64
N PHE A 7 -3.28 13.92 51.73
CA PHE A 7 -4.35 13.56 50.81
C PHE A 7 -4.05 13.99 49.37
N MET A 8 -3.68 15.25 49.15
CA MET A 8 -3.33 15.76 47.82
C MET A 8 -2.11 15.07 47.23
N ARG A 9 -1.14 14.66 48.07
CA ARG A 9 0.02 13.90 47.61
C ARG A 9 -0.33 12.45 47.27
N ALA A 10 -1.24 11.83 48.02
CA ALA A 10 -1.77 10.50 47.70
C ALA A 10 -2.64 10.49 46.43
N HIS A 11 -3.32 11.61 46.15
CA HIS A 11 -4.23 11.81 45.02
C HIS A 11 -3.72 12.90 44.06
N GLN A 12 -2.41 12.95 43.82
CA GLN A 12 -1.78 14.05 43.06
C GLN A 12 -2.27 14.16 41.60
N HIS A 13 -2.82 13.08 41.05
CA HIS A 13 -3.40 13.03 39.70
C HIS A 13 -4.92 13.19 39.68
N GLU A 14 -5.56 13.29 40.85
CA GLU A 14 -7.02 13.35 41.00
C GLU A 14 -7.49 14.59 41.76
N THR A 15 -6.58 15.45 42.24
CA THR A 15 -6.91 16.61 43.06
C THR A 15 -6.23 17.87 42.55
N THR A 16 -6.92 18.99 42.68
CA THR A 16 -6.47 20.29 42.22
C THR A 16 -6.82 21.35 43.25
N LEU A 17 -5.86 22.19 43.63
CA LEU A 17 -6.05 23.26 44.60
C LEU A 17 -6.38 24.57 43.88
N TYR A 18 -7.33 25.31 44.42
CA TYR A 18 -7.68 26.65 43.99
C TYR A 18 -7.60 27.62 45.16
N ARG A 19 -7.28 28.88 44.87
CA ARG A 19 -7.32 29.99 45.81
C ARG A 19 -8.12 31.12 45.18
N GLU A 20 -9.19 31.54 45.85
CA GLU A 20 -10.08 32.62 45.39
C GLU A 20 -10.56 32.39 43.96
N GLY A 21 -10.87 31.13 43.63
CA GLY A 21 -11.32 30.71 42.29
C GLY A 21 -10.20 30.53 41.25
N SER A 22 -8.94 30.82 41.58
CA SER A 22 -7.80 30.66 40.66
C SER A 22 -7.04 29.36 40.91
N LEU A 23 -6.66 28.67 39.82
CA LEU A 23 -5.93 27.40 39.86
C LEU A 23 -4.52 27.57 40.44
N LEU A 24 -4.15 26.73 41.41
CA LEU A 24 -2.81 26.63 41.98
C LEU A 24 -2.19 25.26 41.62
N PRO A 25 -1.47 25.17 40.48
CA PRO A 25 -0.91 23.90 40.01
C PRO A 25 0.27 23.41 40.86
N ILE A 26 1.05 24.33 41.45
CA ILE A 26 2.16 24.02 42.37
C ILE A 26 2.09 25.02 43.53
N PRO A 27 1.50 24.66 44.68
CA PRO A 27 1.36 25.57 45.81
C PRO A 27 2.73 25.90 46.44
N SER A 28 3.02 27.19 46.62
CA SER A 28 4.25 27.66 47.26
C SER A 28 4.13 27.64 48.79
N VAL A 29 5.25 27.86 49.51
CA VAL A 29 5.24 27.98 50.98
C VAL A 29 4.27 29.07 51.45
N ALA A 30 4.24 30.21 50.75
CA ALA A 30 3.34 31.31 51.06
C ALA A 30 1.86 30.92 50.92
N ASP A 31 1.51 30.09 49.93
CA ASP A 31 0.14 29.61 49.76
C ASP A 31 -0.28 28.71 50.92
N TRP A 32 0.63 27.86 51.42
CA TRP A 32 0.38 27.04 52.60
C TRP A 32 0.21 27.86 53.89
N GLU A 33 0.97 28.95 54.05
CA GLU A 33 0.82 29.89 55.18
C GLU A 33 -0.54 30.61 55.14
N VAL A 34 -0.98 31.02 53.94
CA VAL A 34 -2.31 31.63 53.78
C VAL A 34 -3.40 30.60 54.02
N LEU A 35 -3.26 29.36 53.53
CA LEU A 35 -4.22 28.28 53.77
C LEU A 35 -4.34 27.92 55.26
N LEU A 36 -3.25 28.04 56.02
CA LEU A 36 -3.22 27.89 57.47
C LEU A 36 -4.06 28.96 58.19
N ARG A 37 -4.00 30.21 57.72
CA ARG A 37 -4.66 31.35 58.36
C ARG A 37 -6.10 31.59 57.88
N ARG A 38 -6.35 31.37 56.59
CA ARG A 38 -7.60 31.64 55.88
C ARG A 38 -7.99 30.48 54.96
N PRO A 39 -8.34 29.31 55.52
CA PRO A 39 -8.70 28.12 54.74
C PRO A 39 -9.93 28.35 53.84
N GLU A 40 -10.83 29.27 54.21
CA GLU A 40 -12.03 29.63 53.46
C GLU A 40 -11.75 30.21 52.06
N LEU A 41 -10.53 30.70 51.82
CA LEU A 41 -10.10 31.19 50.51
C LEU A 41 -9.74 30.07 49.54
N PHE A 42 -9.62 28.83 50.02
CA PHE A 42 -9.15 27.71 49.24
C PHE A 42 -10.27 26.71 48.98
N SER A 43 -10.25 26.13 47.80
CA SER A 43 -11.09 24.99 47.45
C SER A 43 -10.24 23.89 46.83
N VAL A 44 -10.58 22.65 47.15
CA VAL A 44 -9.96 21.48 46.53
C VAL A 44 -11.02 20.84 45.65
N VAL A 45 -10.72 20.76 44.36
CA VAL A 45 -11.56 20.04 43.41
C VAL A 45 -10.89 18.70 43.17
N GLY A 46 -11.60 17.63 43.54
CA GLY A 46 -11.21 16.27 43.16
C GLY A 46 -11.89 15.90 41.85
N VAL A 47 -11.13 15.53 40.83
CA VAL A 47 -11.64 14.81 39.65
C VAL A 47 -11.06 13.41 39.72
N ARG A 48 -11.85 12.47 40.26
CA ARG A 48 -11.54 11.06 40.17
C ARG A 48 -11.82 10.60 38.74
N VAL A 49 -10.78 10.28 37.98
CA VAL A 49 -10.96 9.49 36.75
C VAL A 49 -11.14 8.04 37.20
N SER A 50 -12.36 7.68 37.62
CA SER A 50 -12.70 6.32 38.05
C SER A 50 -13.81 5.75 37.19
N GLY A 51 -13.74 4.46 36.88
CA GLY A 51 -14.74 3.76 36.07
C GLY A 51 -14.43 3.81 34.56
N PRO A 52 -15.40 4.12 33.68
CA PRO A 52 -15.29 3.94 32.24
C PRO A 52 -14.10 4.67 31.59
N ARG A 53 -13.86 5.93 31.95
CA ARG A 53 -12.78 6.74 31.38
C ARG A 53 -11.40 6.18 31.69
N GLN A 54 -11.18 5.67 32.90
CA GLN A 54 -9.90 5.05 33.27
C GLN A 54 -9.66 3.77 32.49
N SER A 55 -10.70 2.96 32.26
CA SER A 55 -10.56 1.75 31.44
C SER A 55 -10.17 2.05 29.99
N ILE A 56 -10.73 3.14 29.43
CA ILE A 56 -10.38 3.63 28.09
C ILE A 56 -8.93 4.12 28.05
N LEU A 57 -8.51 4.91 29.05
CA LEU A 57 -7.14 5.41 29.15
C LEU A 57 -6.13 4.25 29.25
N THR A 58 -6.38 3.27 30.13
CA THR A 58 -5.50 2.11 30.31
C THR A 58 -5.36 1.29 29.03
N ARG A 59 -6.47 1.03 28.33
CA ARG A 59 -6.43 0.23 27.10
C ARG A 59 -5.74 0.98 25.95
N LEU A 60 -6.00 2.29 25.81
CA LEU A 60 -5.33 3.11 24.81
C LEU A 60 -3.84 3.28 25.10
N SER A 61 -3.45 3.55 26.34
CA SER A 61 -2.05 3.73 26.70
C SER A 61 -1.25 2.45 26.47
N GLN A 62 -1.82 1.30 26.82
CA GLN A 62 -1.23 -0.01 26.55
C GLN A 62 -1.10 -0.27 25.04
N SER A 63 -2.13 0.02 24.25
CA SER A 63 -2.10 -0.17 22.79
C SER A 63 -1.12 0.75 22.07
N LEU A 64 -0.94 1.97 22.57
CA LEU A 64 -0.08 2.98 21.96
C LEU A 64 1.35 2.94 22.49
N GLY A 65 1.59 2.28 23.63
CA GLY A 65 2.88 2.24 24.31
C GLY A 65 3.26 3.57 24.96
N VAL A 66 2.28 4.31 25.50
CA VAL A 66 2.47 5.64 26.10
C VAL A 66 2.01 5.66 27.56
N GLU A 67 2.32 6.74 28.28
CA GLU A 67 1.85 6.95 29.65
C GLU A 67 0.30 6.99 29.71
N THR A 68 -0.28 6.40 30.75
CA THR A 68 -1.74 6.36 31.00
C THR A 68 -2.28 7.73 31.43
N ALA A 69 -2.25 8.68 30.50
CA ALA A 69 -2.77 10.02 30.64
C ALA A 69 -3.36 10.50 29.31
N VAL A 70 -4.34 11.41 29.38
CA VAL A 70 -5.09 11.89 28.21
C VAL A 70 -4.17 12.50 27.15
N LEU A 71 -3.25 13.38 27.57
CA LEU A 71 -2.42 14.15 26.64
C LEU A 71 -1.42 13.28 25.86
N PRO A 72 -0.64 12.36 26.49
CA PRO A 72 0.20 11.41 25.76
C PRO A 72 -0.57 10.57 24.74
N ILE A 73 -1.74 10.03 25.11
CA ILE A 73 -2.59 9.21 24.24
C ILE A 73 -3.06 10.01 23.03
N VAL A 74 -3.65 11.18 23.24
CA VAL A 74 -4.17 12.02 22.15
C VAL A 74 -3.05 12.48 21.22
N ARG A 75 -1.91 12.89 21.78
CA ARG A 75 -0.76 13.31 20.98
C ARG A 75 -0.26 12.18 20.08
N ASP A 76 -0.16 10.96 20.62
CA ASP A 76 0.30 9.81 19.85
C ASP A 76 -0.72 9.38 18.78
N LEU A 77 -2.01 9.42 19.10
CA LEU A 77 -3.09 9.14 18.16
C LEU A 77 -3.05 10.11 16.97
N ILE A 78 -3.03 11.43 17.23
CA ILE A 78 -2.95 12.46 16.19
C ILE A 78 -1.66 12.28 15.36
N ARG A 79 -0.52 12.02 16.01
CA ARG A 79 0.76 11.78 15.34
C ARG A 79 0.66 10.60 14.36
N ARG A 80 0.12 9.46 14.78
CA ARG A 80 -0.03 8.27 13.92
C ARG A 80 -0.96 8.52 12.74
N VAL A 81 -2.11 9.16 12.96
CA VAL A 81 -3.02 9.46 11.85
C VAL A 81 -2.41 10.48 10.89
N ARG A 82 -1.63 11.45 11.38
CA ARG A 82 -0.89 12.41 10.53
C ARG A 82 0.27 11.80 9.74
N THR A 83 0.75 10.60 10.09
CA THR A 83 1.73 9.88 9.26
C THR A 83 1.10 9.15 8.07
N LEU A 84 -0.23 9.08 8.01
CA LEU A 84 -0.93 8.47 6.89
C LEU A 84 -0.78 9.31 5.61
N PRO A 85 -0.81 8.70 4.42
CA PRO A 85 -0.75 9.41 3.16
C PRO A 85 -1.84 10.47 3.00
N ASP A 86 -1.55 11.56 2.29
CA ASP A 86 -2.50 12.63 1.94
C ASP A 86 -3.82 12.08 1.36
N PHE A 87 -3.75 11.00 0.57
CA PHE A 87 -4.92 10.34 0.01
C PHE A 87 -5.92 9.90 1.08
N ALA A 88 -5.45 9.25 2.16
CA ALA A 88 -6.29 8.79 3.27
C ALA A 88 -7.01 9.95 3.97
N TRP A 89 -6.42 11.15 3.96
CA TRP A 89 -7.02 12.34 4.53
C TRP A 89 -8.06 13.01 3.64
N ARG A 90 -7.97 12.84 2.31
CA ARG A 90 -8.82 13.53 1.35
C ARG A 90 -9.95 12.66 0.79
N THR A 91 -9.77 11.34 0.76
CA THR A 91 -10.75 10.43 0.18
C THR A 91 -12.09 10.50 0.89
N GLN A 92 -13.16 10.45 0.11
CA GLN A 92 -14.56 10.33 0.54
C GLN A 92 -15.05 8.88 0.46
N GLN A 93 -14.23 7.97 -0.07
CA GLN A 93 -14.53 6.54 -0.18
C GLN A 93 -14.22 5.79 1.12
N VAL A 94 -14.71 6.33 2.24
CA VAL A 94 -14.59 5.73 3.57
C VAL A 94 -15.94 5.76 4.28
N THR A 95 -16.13 4.91 5.28
CA THR A 95 -17.38 4.90 6.06
C THR A 95 -17.65 6.26 6.73
N ALA A 96 -18.93 6.53 7.02
CA ALA A 96 -19.34 7.75 7.71
C ALA A 96 -18.66 7.91 9.09
N HIS A 97 -18.44 6.81 9.81
CA HIS A 97 -17.71 6.80 11.08
C HIS A 97 -16.26 7.23 10.90
N THR A 98 -15.58 6.69 9.89
CA THR A 98 -14.19 7.04 9.57
C THR A 98 -14.05 8.49 9.13
N HIS A 99 -14.98 8.98 8.31
CA HIS A 99 -15.03 10.39 7.93
C HIS A 99 -15.18 11.30 9.16
N ALA A 100 -16.14 10.99 10.05
CA ALA A 100 -16.37 11.75 11.27
C ALA A 100 -15.18 11.69 12.24
N LEU A 101 -14.54 10.52 12.37
CA LEU A 101 -13.35 10.34 13.21
C LEU A 101 -12.19 11.21 12.71
N ARG A 102 -11.95 11.22 11.39
CA ARG A 102 -10.93 12.05 10.76
C ARG A 102 -11.18 13.54 11.06
N GLN A 103 -12.42 14.00 10.92
CA GLN A 103 -12.80 15.38 11.23
C GLN A 103 -12.61 15.72 12.72
N ALA A 104 -12.97 14.81 13.62
CA ALA A 104 -12.78 15.00 15.06
C ALA A 104 -11.29 15.14 15.42
N LEU A 105 -10.41 14.34 14.81
CA LEU A 105 -8.96 14.41 15.02
C LEU A 105 -8.34 15.69 14.47
N ASP A 106 -8.82 16.18 13.32
CA ASP A 106 -8.31 17.40 12.68
C ASP A 106 -8.73 18.68 13.43
N THR A 107 -9.95 18.70 13.95
CA THR A 107 -10.54 19.89 14.60
C THR A 107 -10.41 19.88 16.14
N ALA A 108 -9.61 18.96 16.69
CA ALA A 108 -9.47 18.78 18.13
C ALA A 108 -8.74 19.95 18.81
N HIS A 109 -9.43 20.66 19.71
CA HIS A 109 -8.84 21.76 20.50
C HIS A 109 -8.56 21.37 21.96
N SER A 110 -9.21 20.32 22.47
CA SER A 110 -9.07 19.85 23.85
C SER A 110 -8.86 18.33 23.84
N PRO A 111 -7.72 17.82 24.33
CA PRO A 111 -7.44 16.39 24.40
C PRO A 111 -8.51 15.58 25.16
N GLU A 112 -9.01 16.11 26.29
CA GLU A 112 -10.02 15.42 27.09
C GLU A 112 -11.34 15.30 26.32
N ARG A 113 -11.84 16.43 25.81
CA ARG A 113 -13.02 16.48 24.95
C ARG A 113 -12.91 15.55 23.74
N LEU A 114 -11.77 15.56 23.04
CA LEU A 114 -11.57 14.68 21.89
C LEU A 114 -11.78 13.21 22.29
N LEU A 115 -11.13 12.78 23.37
CA LEU A 115 -11.12 11.38 23.76
C LEU A 115 -12.46 10.89 24.30
N PHE A 116 -13.12 11.69 25.14
CA PHE A 116 -14.31 11.24 25.86
C PHE A 116 -15.63 11.73 25.27
N HIS A 117 -15.60 12.66 24.32
CA HIS A 117 -16.80 13.22 23.72
C HIS A 117 -16.77 13.12 22.19
N ASP A 118 -15.78 13.73 21.53
CA ASP A 118 -15.82 13.89 20.08
C ASP A 118 -15.57 12.56 19.34
N LEU A 119 -14.61 11.73 19.79
CA LEU A 119 -14.38 10.40 19.21
C LEU A 119 -15.56 9.43 19.41
N PRO A 120 -16.14 9.26 20.62
CA PRO A 120 -17.34 8.43 20.78
C PRO A 120 -18.49 8.89 19.88
N THR A 121 -18.73 10.21 19.81
CA THR A 121 -19.80 10.78 18.99
C THR A 121 -19.56 10.52 17.50
N ALA A 122 -18.33 10.73 17.01
CA ALA A 122 -17.95 10.44 15.63
C ALA A 122 -18.17 8.96 15.25
N LEU A 123 -17.92 8.06 16.21
CA LEU A 123 -18.15 6.63 16.06
C LEU A 123 -19.60 6.22 16.35
N GLY A 124 -20.54 7.16 16.47
CA GLY A 124 -21.97 6.88 16.68
C GLY A 124 -22.31 6.30 18.05
N LEU A 125 -21.58 6.72 19.09
CA LEU A 125 -21.77 6.32 20.49
C LEU A 125 -21.98 7.56 21.37
N SER A 126 -22.64 7.36 22.51
CA SER A 126 -22.78 8.42 23.51
C SER A 126 -21.43 8.78 24.12
N PRO A 127 -21.17 10.07 24.43
CA PRO A 127 -19.99 10.51 25.18
C PRO A 127 -19.81 9.77 26.51
N PHE A 128 -18.56 9.57 26.90
CA PHE A 128 -18.20 9.01 28.20
C PHE A 128 -18.20 10.13 29.26
N ALA A 129 -19.24 10.23 30.06
CA ALA A 129 -19.32 11.20 31.16
C ALA A 129 -18.50 10.76 32.39
N ASN A 130 -18.01 11.72 33.20
CA ASN A 130 -17.23 11.43 34.42
C ASN A 130 -18.03 10.68 35.50
N ASN A 131 -19.37 10.81 35.53
CA ASN A 131 -20.21 10.37 36.65
C ASN A 131 -21.35 9.39 36.25
N GLN A 132 -21.27 8.77 35.08
CA GLN A 132 -22.26 7.78 34.63
C GLN A 132 -21.62 6.40 34.54
N THR A 133 -22.38 5.37 34.94
CA THR A 133 -22.01 3.99 34.70
C THR A 133 -22.14 3.72 33.19
N THR A 134 -21.01 3.63 32.49
CA THR A 134 -20.98 3.15 31.10
C THR A 134 -21.03 1.63 31.10
N GLU A 135 -21.89 1.06 30.25
CA GLU A 135 -21.92 -0.38 30.07
C GLU A 135 -20.60 -0.88 29.45
N PRO A 136 -20.03 -2.01 29.92
CA PRO A 136 -18.82 -2.59 29.33
C PRO A 136 -18.93 -2.82 27.81
N LYS A 137 -20.14 -3.15 27.32
CA LYS A 137 -20.42 -3.32 25.89
C LYS A 137 -20.18 -2.06 25.07
N GLN A 138 -20.48 -0.88 25.61
CA GLN A 138 -20.26 0.39 24.91
C GLN A 138 -18.76 0.69 24.75
N ILE A 139 -17.95 0.30 25.75
CA ILE A 139 -16.49 0.45 25.70
C ILE A 139 -15.91 -0.49 24.65
N GLU A 140 -16.34 -1.76 24.61
CA GLU A 140 -15.90 -2.69 23.56
C GLU A 140 -16.29 -2.20 22.15
N LEU A 141 -17.54 -1.76 21.97
CA LEU A 141 -18.00 -1.23 20.69
C LEU A 141 -17.24 0.03 20.26
N PHE A 142 -16.84 0.89 21.22
CA PHE A 142 -15.98 2.03 20.95
C PHE A 142 -14.63 1.60 20.37
N PHE A 143 -13.96 0.63 21.00
CA PHE A 143 -12.67 0.14 20.52
C PHE A 143 -12.79 -0.60 19.19
N GLU A 144 -13.84 -1.39 18.98
CA GLU A 144 -14.12 -2.04 17.70
C GLU A 144 -14.22 -1.01 16.57
N ARG A 145 -15.09 0.00 16.73
CA ARG A 145 -15.30 1.03 15.72
C ARG A 145 -14.08 1.94 15.52
N LEU A 146 -13.37 2.27 16.60
CA LEU A 146 -12.13 3.06 16.54
C LEU A 146 -11.07 2.31 15.73
N ASN A 147 -10.84 1.04 16.03
CA ASN A 147 -9.85 0.22 15.34
C ASN A 147 -10.23 0.00 13.88
N ALA A 148 -11.49 -0.30 13.59
CA ALA A 148 -11.99 -0.44 12.23
C ALA A 148 -11.77 0.85 11.41
N SER A 149 -12.07 2.01 12.00
CA SER A 149 -11.92 3.30 11.32
C SER A 149 -10.45 3.67 11.06
N LEU A 150 -9.58 3.44 12.05
CA LEU A 150 -8.14 3.68 11.90
C LEU A 150 -7.51 2.73 10.88
N GLN A 151 -7.93 1.46 10.87
CA GLN A 151 -7.50 0.48 9.88
C GLN A 151 -8.00 0.84 8.48
N GLU A 152 -9.25 1.30 8.35
CA GLU A 152 -9.79 1.77 7.07
C GLU A 152 -8.97 2.94 6.49
N LEU A 153 -8.62 3.94 7.32
CA LEU A 153 -7.74 5.04 6.89
C LEU A 153 -6.35 4.54 6.47
N ALA A 154 -5.76 3.61 7.23
CA ALA A 154 -4.45 3.04 6.93
C ALA A 154 -4.45 2.23 5.61
N GLN A 155 -5.55 1.53 5.32
CA GLN A 155 -5.69 0.69 4.13
C GLN A 155 -6.26 1.45 2.91
N ALA A 156 -6.70 2.70 3.06
CA ALA A 156 -7.34 3.46 1.98
C ALA A 156 -6.48 3.54 0.71
N LEU A 157 -5.20 3.94 0.84
CA LEU A 157 -4.30 4.03 -0.33
C LEU A 157 -3.85 2.63 -0.83
N PRO A 158 -3.40 1.69 0.02
CA PRO A 158 -3.10 0.33 -0.43
C PRO A 158 -4.24 -0.33 -1.20
N ASN A 159 -5.47 -0.23 -0.70
CA ASN A 159 -6.65 -0.78 -1.37
C ASN A 159 -6.89 -0.11 -2.73
N ALA A 160 -6.72 1.22 -2.84
CA ALA A 160 -6.87 1.92 -4.11
C ALA A 160 -5.81 1.48 -5.15
N ILE A 161 -4.59 1.20 -4.70
CA ILE A 161 -3.51 0.65 -5.54
C ILE A 161 -3.85 -0.77 -6.00
N ASP A 162 -4.33 -1.62 -5.09
CA ASP A 162 -4.74 -3.01 -5.40
C ASP A 162 -5.89 -3.05 -6.41
N ILE A 163 -6.91 -2.21 -6.22
CA ILE A 163 -8.05 -2.09 -7.14
C ILE A 163 -7.56 -1.62 -8.52
N ALA A 164 -6.68 -0.61 -8.57
CA ALA A 164 -6.12 -0.12 -9.82
C ALA A 164 -5.25 -1.17 -10.54
N ARG A 165 -4.41 -1.91 -9.80
CA ARG A 165 -3.67 -3.07 -10.31
C ARG A 165 -4.63 -4.06 -10.97
N ASP A 166 -5.69 -4.43 -10.27
CA ASP A 166 -6.63 -5.45 -10.73
C ASP A 166 -7.44 -5.00 -11.96
N HIS A 167 -7.78 -3.71 -12.05
CA HIS A 167 -8.36 -3.13 -13.27
C HIS A 167 -7.41 -3.22 -14.47
N LEU A 168 -6.13 -2.85 -14.29
CA LEU A 168 -5.13 -2.97 -15.36
C LEU A 168 -4.95 -4.42 -15.81
N LEU A 169 -4.83 -5.36 -14.85
CA LEU A 169 -4.66 -6.78 -15.15
C LEU A 169 -5.85 -7.33 -15.93
N THR A 170 -7.06 -7.00 -15.50
CA THR A 170 -8.30 -7.39 -16.19
C THR A 170 -8.33 -6.83 -17.61
N ALA A 171 -8.00 -5.54 -17.79
CA ALA A 171 -7.97 -4.90 -19.10
C ALA A 171 -7.00 -5.59 -20.08
N CYS A 172 -5.91 -6.16 -19.56
CA CYS A 172 -4.89 -6.89 -20.32
C CYS A 172 -5.11 -8.41 -20.44
N ASP A 173 -6.27 -8.93 -20.00
CA ASP A 173 -6.63 -10.36 -19.93
C ASP A 173 -5.70 -11.21 -19.02
N PHE A 174 -5.33 -10.68 -17.86
CA PHE A 174 -4.63 -11.41 -16.79
C PHE A 174 -5.56 -11.67 -15.60
N THR A 175 -5.21 -12.67 -14.79
CA THR A 175 -5.83 -12.87 -13.47
C THR A 175 -5.48 -11.69 -12.55
N THR A 176 -6.37 -11.33 -11.63
CA THR A 176 -6.11 -10.27 -10.65
C THR A 176 -5.14 -10.70 -9.54
N GLY A 177 -4.64 -9.75 -8.75
CA GLY A 177 -3.72 -10.00 -7.66
C GLY A 177 -2.23 -10.05 -8.04
N GLU A 178 -1.38 -10.23 -7.03
CA GLU A 178 0.09 -10.22 -7.18
C GLU A 178 0.62 -11.23 -8.20
N LYS A 179 0.07 -12.46 -8.23
CA LYS A 179 0.48 -13.48 -9.21
C LYS A 179 0.18 -13.05 -10.65
N GLY A 180 -0.94 -12.34 -10.83
CA GLY A 180 -1.32 -11.74 -12.11
C GLY A 180 -0.36 -10.63 -12.52
N TRP A 181 0.01 -9.78 -11.57
CA TRP A 181 1.00 -8.73 -11.76
C TRP A 181 2.38 -9.29 -12.17
N GLU A 182 2.87 -10.32 -11.50
CA GLU A 182 4.12 -11.00 -11.88
C GLU A 182 4.04 -11.66 -13.27
N ALA A 183 2.88 -12.19 -13.65
CA ALA A 183 2.67 -12.73 -14.99
C ALA A 183 2.71 -11.61 -16.05
N PHE A 184 2.03 -10.50 -15.79
CA PHE A 184 2.05 -9.31 -16.64
C PHE A 184 3.47 -8.78 -16.82
N ARG A 185 4.25 -8.63 -15.74
CA ARG A 185 5.64 -8.15 -15.79
C ARG A 185 6.54 -9.04 -16.66
N ARG A 186 6.42 -10.37 -16.50
CA ARG A 186 7.19 -11.33 -17.32
C ARG A 186 6.83 -11.22 -18.79
N GLU A 187 5.55 -11.12 -19.12
CA GLU A 187 5.11 -10.98 -20.51
C GLU A 187 5.49 -9.62 -21.09
N ALA A 188 5.42 -8.55 -20.30
CA ALA A 188 5.91 -7.23 -20.69
C ALA A 188 7.39 -7.27 -21.09
N ALA A 189 8.23 -8.00 -20.34
CA ALA A 189 9.65 -8.17 -20.67
C ALA A 189 9.87 -8.91 -22.01
N VAL A 190 9.05 -9.93 -22.31
CA VAL A 190 9.10 -10.67 -23.58
C VAL A 190 8.69 -9.79 -24.76
N LEU A 191 7.65 -8.98 -24.59
CA LEU A 191 7.09 -8.15 -25.66
C LEU A 191 7.88 -6.84 -25.89
N LEU A 192 8.66 -6.40 -24.90
CA LEU A 192 9.36 -5.12 -24.91
C LEU A 192 10.21 -4.85 -26.17
N PRO A 193 10.97 -5.82 -26.72
CA PRO A 193 11.79 -5.59 -27.91
C PRO A 193 10.98 -5.41 -29.20
N TYR A 194 9.70 -5.80 -29.20
CA TYR A 194 8.86 -5.89 -30.39
C TYR A 194 7.83 -4.76 -30.51
N ILE A 195 7.43 -4.18 -29.37
CA ILE A 195 6.40 -3.16 -29.32
C ILE A 195 7.00 -1.77 -29.55
N ASN A 196 6.56 -1.08 -30.60
CA ASN A 196 6.96 0.28 -30.91
C ASN A 196 5.87 1.33 -30.62
N GLN A 197 4.74 0.91 -30.05
CA GLN A 197 3.63 1.82 -29.73
C GLN A 197 4.04 2.84 -28.67
N PRO A 198 3.97 4.16 -28.96
CA PRO A 198 4.52 5.20 -28.08
C PRO A 198 3.82 5.27 -26.73
N ASN A 199 2.54 4.91 -26.66
CA ASN A 199 1.76 4.93 -25.43
C ASN A 199 1.95 3.66 -24.59
N LEU A 200 2.35 2.54 -25.20
CA LEU A 200 2.46 1.25 -24.51
C LEU A 200 3.91 0.96 -24.09
N LEU A 201 4.89 1.36 -24.90
CA LEU A 201 6.31 1.11 -24.64
C LEU A 201 6.76 1.64 -23.27
N PRO A 202 6.42 2.87 -22.82
CA PRO A 202 6.83 3.35 -21.50
C PRO A 202 6.22 2.54 -20.36
N LEU A 203 4.97 2.08 -20.52
CA LEU A 203 4.29 1.22 -19.55
C LEU A 203 5.01 -0.11 -19.40
N LEU A 204 5.32 -0.77 -20.52
CA LEU A 204 6.01 -2.06 -20.51
C LEU A 204 7.44 -1.95 -19.98
N LYS A 205 8.18 -0.88 -20.33
CA LYS A 205 9.52 -0.61 -19.76
C LYS A 205 9.45 -0.53 -18.23
N ARG A 206 8.54 0.29 -17.70
CA ARG A 206 8.35 0.44 -16.25
C ARG A 206 8.01 -0.88 -15.57
N ALA A 207 7.16 -1.70 -16.19
CA ALA A 207 6.80 -3.01 -15.67
C ALA A 207 7.97 -4.01 -15.72
N ALA A 208 8.72 -4.06 -16.82
CA ALA A 208 9.74 -5.07 -17.05
C ALA A 208 11.08 -4.74 -16.37
N GLU A 209 11.56 -3.51 -16.48
CA GLU A 209 12.93 -3.11 -16.13
C GLU A 209 13.10 -2.69 -14.66
N THR A 210 12.02 -2.29 -13.97
CA THR A 210 12.08 -1.90 -12.55
C THR A 210 12.29 -3.12 -11.67
N GLU A 211 13.40 -3.22 -10.94
CA GLU A 211 13.72 -4.42 -10.14
C GLU A 211 12.64 -4.79 -9.11
N GLN A 212 12.26 -3.84 -8.25
CA GLN A 212 11.30 -4.09 -7.18
C GLN A 212 9.86 -4.06 -7.69
N SER A 213 9.09 -5.11 -7.38
CA SER A 213 7.73 -5.31 -7.88
C SER A 213 6.76 -4.19 -7.48
N GLU A 214 6.85 -3.74 -6.22
CA GLU A 214 6.00 -2.65 -5.69
C GLU A 214 6.31 -1.32 -6.38
N MET A 215 7.60 -0.98 -6.54
CA MET A 215 8.01 0.22 -7.28
C MET A 215 7.62 0.16 -8.76
N ALA A 216 7.70 -1.02 -9.38
CA ALA A 216 7.25 -1.24 -10.75
C ALA A 216 5.75 -0.97 -10.88
N LEU A 217 4.95 -1.48 -9.95
CA LEU A 217 3.51 -1.28 -9.92
C LEU A 217 3.18 0.21 -9.77
N GLU A 218 3.73 0.88 -8.76
CA GLU A 218 3.50 2.31 -8.56
C GLU A 218 3.89 3.14 -9.78
N SER A 219 5.01 2.82 -10.43
CA SER A 219 5.48 3.51 -11.63
C SER A 219 4.54 3.32 -12.83
N VAL A 220 3.97 2.12 -13.00
CA VAL A 220 2.99 1.82 -14.03
C VAL A 220 1.66 2.52 -13.75
N LEU A 221 1.14 2.42 -12.53
CA LEU A 221 -0.08 3.14 -12.14
C LEU A 221 0.07 4.64 -12.30
N ALA A 222 1.25 5.18 -11.94
CA ALA A 222 1.57 6.60 -12.12
C ALA A 222 1.59 7.04 -13.59
N TYR A 223 2.02 6.16 -14.49
CA TYR A 223 2.00 6.42 -15.92
C TYR A 223 0.56 6.53 -16.44
N ILE A 224 -0.29 5.56 -16.09
CA ILE A 224 -1.68 5.48 -16.56
C ILE A 224 -2.49 6.67 -16.04
N ALA A 225 -2.37 6.97 -14.75
CA ALA A 225 -3.09 8.07 -14.10
C ALA A 225 -2.46 9.45 -14.37
N ASN A 226 -1.29 9.51 -15.00
CA ASN A 226 -0.44 10.71 -15.10
C ASN A 226 -0.17 11.38 -13.73
N ARG A 227 -0.13 10.59 -12.66
CA ARG A 227 0.04 11.07 -11.28
C ARG A 227 0.44 9.90 -10.37
N PRO A 228 1.46 10.05 -9.49
CA PRO A 228 1.85 8.96 -8.60
C PRO A 228 0.74 8.63 -7.58
N PRO A 229 0.53 7.34 -7.22
CA PRO A 229 -0.56 6.91 -6.31
C PRO A 229 -0.63 7.68 -5.00
N ARG A 230 0.52 7.99 -4.38
CA ARG A 230 0.59 8.82 -3.15
C ARG A 230 -0.09 10.19 -3.26
N ASN A 231 -0.24 10.72 -4.47
CA ASN A 231 -0.83 12.02 -4.75
C ASN A 231 -2.21 11.93 -5.42
N TRP A 232 -2.82 10.74 -5.46
CA TRP A 232 -4.16 10.57 -6.00
C TRP A 232 -5.20 11.32 -5.16
N SER A 233 -6.34 11.56 -5.79
CA SER A 233 -7.62 11.87 -5.17
C SER A 233 -8.66 10.85 -5.66
N ASP A 234 -9.89 10.95 -5.15
CA ASP A 234 -10.99 10.10 -5.63
C ASP A 234 -11.25 10.27 -7.13
N SER A 235 -10.92 11.44 -7.70
CA SER A 235 -11.04 11.66 -9.15
C SER A 235 -10.07 10.80 -9.96
N GLU A 236 -8.84 10.60 -9.50
CA GLU A 236 -7.89 9.72 -10.17
C GLU A 236 -8.36 8.27 -10.07
N VAL A 237 -8.80 7.84 -8.88
CA VAL A 237 -9.34 6.48 -8.67
C VAL A 237 -10.55 6.22 -9.57
N GLN A 238 -11.46 7.19 -9.71
CA GLN A 238 -12.65 7.06 -10.54
C GLN A 238 -12.34 6.97 -12.04
N ARG A 239 -11.32 7.71 -12.52
CA ARG A 239 -10.94 7.74 -13.94
C ARG A 239 -10.03 6.60 -14.34
N PHE A 240 -9.32 6.01 -13.39
CA PHE A 240 -8.30 5.00 -13.63
C PHE A 240 -8.83 3.81 -14.47
N PRO A 241 -10.01 3.21 -14.20
CA PRO A 241 -10.48 2.05 -14.95
C PRO A 241 -10.62 2.30 -16.45
N ASP A 242 -11.13 3.46 -16.85
CA ASP A 242 -11.28 3.81 -18.27
C ASP A 242 -9.92 4.00 -18.97
N GLN A 243 -8.95 4.61 -18.27
CA GLN A 243 -7.59 4.78 -18.78
C GLN A 243 -6.87 3.44 -18.91
N ALA A 244 -7.03 2.56 -17.93
CA ALA A 244 -6.49 1.21 -17.94
C ALA A 244 -7.10 0.38 -19.09
N GLU A 245 -8.41 0.48 -19.31
CA GLU A 245 -9.11 -0.23 -20.39
C GLU A 245 -8.62 0.21 -21.79
N GLN A 246 -8.37 1.50 -21.99
CA GLN A 246 -7.82 2.01 -23.26
C GLN A 246 -6.43 1.43 -23.55
N LEU A 247 -5.54 1.42 -22.55
CA LEU A 247 -4.20 0.85 -22.70
C LEU A 247 -4.24 -0.68 -22.78
N GLY A 248 -5.16 -1.34 -22.07
CA GLY A 248 -5.35 -2.78 -22.12
C GLY A 248 -5.81 -3.25 -23.50
N LYS A 249 -6.68 -2.50 -24.18
CA LYS A 249 -7.04 -2.78 -25.58
C LYS A 249 -5.83 -2.72 -26.51
N LEU A 250 -5.05 -1.64 -26.41
CA LEU A 250 -3.80 -1.50 -27.19
C LEU A 250 -2.82 -2.64 -26.90
N TYR A 251 -2.66 -3.00 -25.63
CA TYR A 251 -1.84 -4.14 -25.22
C TYR A 251 -2.30 -5.45 -25.86
N LYS A 252 -3.61 -5.72 -25.84
CA LYS A 252 -4.17 -6.93 -26.44
C LYS A 252 -4.00 -6.98 -27.95
N ASP A 253 -4.15 -5.85 -28.63
CA ASP A 253 -3.97 -5.78 -30.08
C ASP A 253 -2.50 -6.03 -30.46
N GLU A 254 -1.55 -5.41 -29.77
CA GLU A 254 -0.12 -5.66 -29.96
C GLU A 254 0.26 -7.12 -29.60
N ARG A 255 -0.28 -7.65 -28.50
CA ARG A 255 -0.08 -9.04 -28.09
C ARG A 255 -0.62 -10.04 -29.11
N ARG A 256 -1.76 -9.76 -29.75
CA ARG A 256 -2.30 -10.60 -30.84
C ARG A 256 -1.47 -10.49 -32.11
N GLY A 257 -0.92 -9.32 -32.39
CA GLY A 257 -0.01 -9.07 -33.51
C GLY A 257 1.39 -9.63 -33.31
N TYR A 258 1.77 -9.96 -32.08
CA TYR A 258 3.06 -10.56 -31.75
C TYR A 258 3.18 -11.98 -32.32
N ASP A 259 3.97 -12.11 -33.38
CA ASP A 259 4.46 -13.38 -33.89
C ASP A 259 5.87 -13.64 -33.31
N PRO A 260 6.07 -14.64 -32.42
CA PRO A 260 7.39 -14.98 -31.89
C PRO A 260 8.38 -15.42 -32.98
N MET A 261 7.90 -15.69 -34.20
CA MET A 261 8.72 -16.03 -35.37
C MET A 261 8.98 -14.82 -36.29
N ALA A 262 8.49 -13.62 -35.97
CA ALA A 262 8.65 -12.43 -36.80
C ALA A 262 10.13 -12.06 -37.05
N GLY A 263 11.03 -12.32 -36.09
CA GLY A 263 12.47 -12.07 -36.26
C GLY A 263 13.22 -13.09 -37.13
N LEU A 264 12.58 -14.20 -37.51
CA LEU A 264 13.21 -15.28 -38.27
C LEU A 264 13.12 -15.04 -39.79
N SER A 265 14.11 -15.53 -40.55
CA SER A 265 14.04 -15.56 -42.01
C SER A 265 12.86 -16.42 -42.50
N PRO A 266 12.37 -16.25 -43.74
CA PRO A 266 11.23 -17.04 -44.24
C PRO A 266 11.41 -18.57 -44.13
N ILE A 267 12.65 -19.05 -44.30
CA ILE A 267 12.98 -20.48 -44.16
C ILE A 267 12.90 -20.90 -42.69
N GLN A 268 13.53 -20.15 -41.80
CA GLN A 268 13.50 -20.40 -40.35
C GLN A 268 12.09 -20.29 -39.77
N ARG A 269 11.24 -19.39 -40.27
CA ARG A 269 9.81 -19.34 -39.90
C ARG A 269 9.09 -20.62 -40.26
N LYS A 270 9.28 -21.13 -41.48
CA LYS A 270 8.64 -22.38 -41.93
C LYS A 270 9.12 -23.59 -41.12
N GLU A 271 10.40 -23.62 -40.75
CA GLU A 271 10.96 -24.65 -39.86
C GLU A 271 10.43 -24.52 -38.43
N GLY A 272 10.39 -23.30 -37.89
CA GLY A 272 9.83 -22.97 -36.59
C GLY A 272 8.36 -23.37 -36.48
N GLN A 273 7.54 -23.08 -37.50
CA GLN A 273 6.13 -23.50 -37.55
C GLN A 273 5.99 -25.03 -37.54
N LYS A 274 6.79 -25.75 -38.33
CA LYS A 274 6.80 -27.22 -38.30
C LYS A 274 7.22 -27.79 -36.95
N LEU A 275 8.18 -27.15 -36.29
CA LEU A 275 8.62 -27.55 -34.95
C LEU A 275 7.53 -27.29 -33.91
N ALA A 276 6.90 -26.12 -33.95
CA ALA A 276 5.79 -25.76 -33.07
C ALA A 276 4.62 -26.75 -33.19
N ILE A 277 4.23 -27.13 -34.41
CA ILE A 277 3.18 -28.13 -34.64
C ILE A 277 3.57 -29.49 -34.03
N ARG A 278 4.82 -29.93 -34.21
CA ARG A 278 5.30 -31.21 -33.63
C ARG A 278 5.30 -31.18 -32.10
N LEU A 279 5.76 -30.08 -31.51
CA LEU A 279 5.76 -29.90 -30.06
C LEU A 279 4.32 -29.86 -29.51
N GLN A 280 3.41 -29.16 -30.18
CA GLN A 280 2.01 -29.14 -29.81
C GLN A 280 1.41 -30.54 -29.86
N GLN A 281 1.63 -31.30 -30.93
CA GLN A 281 1.17 -32.68 -31.04
C GLN A 281 1.74 -33.58 -29.95
N TYR A 282 3.00 -33.41 -29.58
CA TYR A 282 3.62 -34.17 -28.49
C TYR A 282 2.95 -33.87 -27.14
N VAL A 283 2.81 -32.59 -26.81
CA VAL A 283 2.18 -32.16 -25.54
C VAL A 283 0.70 -32.55 -25.47
N SER A 284 -0.02 -32.49 -26.59
CA SER A 284 -1.44 -32.89 -26.66
C SER A 284 -1.67 -34.40 -26.51
N ARG A 285 -0.66 -35.24 -26.76
CA ARG A 285 -0.77 -36.71 -26.57
C ARG A 285 -0.74 -37.13 -25.11
N GLU A 286 -0.23 -36.29 -24.21
CA GLU A 286 -0.22 -36.54 -22.77
C GLU A 286 -1.60 -36.25 -22.17
N VAL A 287 -2.59 -37.12 -22.44
CA VAL A 287 -4.00 -36.87 -22.07
C VAL A 287 -4.21 -36.77 -20.56
N ASP A 288 -3.43 -37.52 -19.77
CA ASP A 288 -3.57 -37.62 -18.32
C ASP A 288 -2.98 -36.41 -17.56
N ALA A 289 -2.17 -35.59 -18.22
CA ALA A 289 -1.55 -34.42 -17.60
C ALA A 289 -2.45 -33.18 -17.69
N ASP A 290 -2.67 -32.52 -16.55
CA ASP A 290 -3.33 -31.22 -16.45
C ASP A 290 -2.61 -30.18 -17.33
N LEU A 291 -3.37 -29.25 -17.92
CA LEU A 291 -2.86 -28.08 -18.62
C LEU A 291 -1.80 -27.33 -17.79
N ALA A 292 -2.01 -27.21 -16.47
CA ALA A 292 -1.03 -26.58 -15.58
C ALA A 292 0.33 -27.30 -15.60
N VAL A 293 0.34 -28.63 -15.61
CA VAL A 293 1.55 -29.47 -15.66
C VAL A 293 2.22 -29.36 -17.03
N LYS A 294 1.44 -29.40 -18.12
CA LYS A 294 1.95 -29.21 -19.49
C LYS A 294 2.63 -27.86 -19.67
N LEU A 295 2.01 -26.78 -19.17
CA LEU A 295 2.58 -25.44 -19.22
C LEU A 295 3.86 -25.31 -18.37
N ALA A 296 3.89 -25.94 -17.19
CA ALA A 296 5.10 -25.95 -16.35
C ALA A 296 6.26 -26.67 -17.05
N ALA A 297 6.02 -27.84 -17.66
CA ALA A 297 7.03 -28.58 -18.40
C ALA A 297 7.59 -27.78 -19.58
N LEU A 298 6.72 -27.17 -20.39
CA LEU A 298 7.15 -26.32 -21.52
C LEU A 298 8.00 -25.12 -21.07
N ARG A 299 7.64 -24.47 -19.95
CA ARG A 299 8.42 -23.38 -19.38
C ARG A 299 9.79 -23.84 -18.89
N THR A 300 9.88 -25.03 -18.31
CA THR A 300 11.18 -25.62 -17.90
C THR A 300 12.07 -25.86 -19.11
N VAL A 301 11.53 -26.45 -20.19
CA VAL A 301 12.29 -26.67 -21.44
C VAL A 301 12.74 -25.33 -22.04
N LEU A 302 11.88 -24.31 -22.07
CA LEU A 302 12.25 -22.99 -22.57
C LEU A 302 13.41 -22.38 -21.75
N LYS A 303 13.35 -22.48 -20.42
CA LYS A 303 14.41 -22.01 -19.52
C LYS A 303 15.75 -22.72 -19.79
N GLU A 304 15.72 -24.03 -20.05
CA GLU A 304 16.93 -24.79 -20.39
C GLU A 304 17.53 -24.35 -21.73
N LEU A 305 16.68 -24.08 -22.73
CA LEU A 305 17.11 -23.57 -24.04
C LEU A 305 17.72 -22.17 -23.96
N ASP A 306 17.14 -21.27 -23.16
CA ASP A 306 17.67 -19.91 -22.95
C ASP A 306 19.05 -19.92 -22.24
N GLN A 307 19.34 -20.96 -21.48
CA GLN A 307 20.62 -21.13 -20.79
C GLN A 307 21.71 -21.76 -21.66
N GLN A 308 21.38 -22.26 -22.85
CA GLN A 308 22.36 -22.80 -23.78
C GLN A 308 23.12 -21.65 -24.46
N PRO A 309 24.47 -21.60 -24.39
CA PRO A 309 25.24 -20.63 -25.17
C PRO A 309 24.96 -20.88 -26.66
N ALA A 310 24.80 -19.79 -27.44
CA ALA A 310 24.47 -19.82 -28.86
C ALA A 310 25.53 -20.58 -29.69
N ALA A 311 25.46 -21.90 -29.68
CA ALA A 311 26.25 -22.77 -30.51
C ALA A 311 25.47 -23.04 -31.80
N ASN A 312 25.68 -22.20 -32.83
CA ASN A 312 25.80 -22.60 -34.23
C ASN A 312 25.75 -21.39 -35.19
N GLY A 313 26.87 -20.67 -35.25
CA GLY A 313 27.24 -19.84 -36.40
C GLY A 313 28.42 -20.48 -37.14
N ARG A 314 28.27 -21.70 -37.66
CA ARG A 314 29.25 -22.33 -38.56
C ARG A 314 28.56 -23.21 -39.59
N HIS A 315 27.97 -22.59 -40.61
CA HIS A 315 27.81 -23.17 -41.94
C HIS A 315 27.52 -22.06 -42.96
N ALA A 316 28.55 -21.30 -43.30
CA ALA A 316 28.67 -20.63 -44.58
C ALA A 316 30.17 -20.43 -44.86
N ASP A 317 30.54 -20.62 -46.12
CA ASP A 317 31.87 -20.42 -46.71
C ASP A 317 32.83 -21.62 -46.70
N ASN A 318 32.60 -22.56 -47.63
CA ASN A 318 33.59 -22.79 -48.68
C ASN A 318 33.06 -23.69 -49.80
N VAL A 319 32.36 -23.12 -50.79
CA VAL A 319 32.37 -23.59 -52.20
C VAL A 319 32.03 -22.42 -53.13
N ALA A 320 33.02 -21.83 -53.80
CA ALA A 320 33.00 -21.50 -55.24
C ALA A 320 34.32 -20.80 -55.70
N GLN A 321 34.96 -21.45 -56.67
CA GLN A 321 36.06 -21.08 -57.60
C GLN A 321 35.84 -19.72 -58.35
N PRO A 322 36.77 -19.15 -59.19
CA PRO A 322 37.70 -19.86 -60.10
C PRO A 322 39.06 -19.21 -60.53
N LEU A 323 39.83 -20.03 -61.24
CA LEU A 323 40.71 -19.76 -62.40
C LEU A 323 41.45 -18.42 -62.49
N ASN A 324 42.80 -18.48 -62.46
CA ASN A 324 43.57 -17.57 -63.30
C ASN A 324 44.75 -18.32 -63.97
N ASN A 325 44.64 -18.45 -65.28
CA ASN A 325 45.71 -18.85 -66.18
C ASN A 325 46.68 -17.68 -66.33
N THR A 326 47.97 -17.89 -66.03
CA THR A 326 49.03 -17.15 -66.73
C THR A 326 50.21 -18.09 -66.96
N THR A 327 50.33 -18.58 -68.18
CA THR A 327 51.51 -19.26 -68.70
C THR A 327 52.26 -18.28 -69.60
N LYS A 328 53.55 -18.05 -69.30
CA LYS A 328 54.69 -17.87 -70.24
C LYS A 328 55.89 -17.41 -69.42
N ASP A 329 56.83 -18.31 -69.13
CA ASP A 329 58.02 -18.63 -69.94
C ASP A 329 59.11 -17.55 -69.84
N GLN A 330 60.24 -17.87 -69.18
CA GLN A 330 61.54 -18.06 -69.84
C GLN A 330 62.70 -18.38 -68.86
N LYS A 331 63.39 -19.48 -69.17
CA LYS A 331 64.85 -19.74 -69.09
C LYS A 331 65.58 -19.84 -67.74
N GLY A 332 66.22 -20.99 -67.52
CA GLY A 332 67.42 -21.13 -66.70
C GLY A 332 67.73 -22.57 -66.28
N GLU A 333 68.51 -23.27 -67.11
CA GLU A 333 69.25 -24.55 -66.92
C GLU A 333 68.50 -25.89 -66.77
#